data_AF-A0A975DRE8-F1
#
_entry.id   AF-A0A975DRE8-F1
#
_cell.length_a   1.000
_cell.length_b   1.000
_cell.length_c   1.000
_cell.angle_alpha   90.00
_cell.angle_beta   90.00
_cell.angle_gamma   90.00
#
_symmetry.space_group_name_H-M   'P 1'
#
loop_
_entity.id
_entity.type
_entity.pdbx_description
1 polymer ?
#
loop_
_entity_poly.entity_id
_entity_poly.type
_entity_poly.pdbx_seq_one_letter_code
_entity_poly.pdbx_strand_id
1 'polypeptide(L)'
;MGRPDARPRRPDTVLDELFDNNLAWANAKHAADPTFFRRLAEQQAPRFLWVGCSDSRVPANDVVGLDPGEIFVHRNIANVVHSSDMNLLAVLEFAVDVLAVRHIIVCGHYGCGGVRRVIENGQGAGGGGLVDHWLAPIVELYARHRAALDTLRDASARLDRLCELNVALQMRRLAATPVLRAAWARNAPLTLHGWIYGIGDGLLRDLGSTVSCAADCAALPALEALAPEGGEPLSARRLHAIAAFLELDAGALAPCGPACTCGAFSAALPDRAGRDL
;
A
#
# COMPACT_ATOMS: atom_id res chain seq x y z
N MET A 1 33.40 -44.64 -23.03
CA MET A 1 32.52 -43.90 -22.09
C MET A 1 32.67 -42.42 -22.37
N GLY A 2 31.79 -41.85 -23.19
CA GLY A 2 31.77 -40.42 -23.50
C GLY A 2 31.15 -39.63 -22.36
N ARG A 3 31.81 -38.55 -21.94
CA ARG A 3 31.26 -37.58 -20.99
C ARG A 3 30.01 -36.91 -21.61
N PRO A 4 28.94 -36.68 -20.83
CA PRO A 4 27.78 -35.97 -21.35
C PRO A 4 28.16 -34.53 -21.72
N ASP A 5 27.70 -34.15 -22.90
CA ASP A 5 27.77 -32.85 -23.56
C ASP A 5 27.42 -31.69 -22.61
N ALA A 6 28.43 -30.89 -22.26
CA ALA A 6 28.25 -29.63 -21.55
C ALA A 6 27.88 -28.55 -22.56
N ARG A 7 26.58 -28.45 -22.87
CA ARG A 7 26.07 -27.33 -23.68
C ARG A 7 26.43 -26.01 -22.99
N PRO A 8 27.02 -25.02 -23.71
CA PRO A 8 27.30 -23.71 -23.13
C PRO A 8 25.99 -23.04 -22.73
N ARG A 9 25.86 -22.65 -21.45
CA ARG A 9 24.78 -21.78 -20.99
C ARG A 9 24.88 -20.48 -21.78
N ARG A 10 23.82 -20.11 -22.50
CA ARG A 10 23.72 -18.76 -23.09
C ARG A 10 23.75 -17.75 -21.94
N PRO A 11 24.47 -16.62 -22.05
CA PRO A 11 24.39 -15.55 -21.06
C PRO A 11 22.94 -15.09 -20.98
N ASP A 12 22.40 -15.00 -19.75
CA ASP A 12 21.03 -14.56 -19.48
C ASP A 12 20.92 -13.06 -19.80
N THR A 13 20.65 -12.74 -21.07
CA THR A 13 20.59 -11.36 -21.60
C THR A 13 19.64 -10.45 -20.82
N VAL A 14 18.63 -11.03 -20.16
CA VAL A 14 17.64 -10.32 -19.33
C VAL A 14 18.26 -9.73 -18.06
N LEU A 15 19.29 -10.37 -17.48
CA LEU A 15 19.95 -9.83 -16.28
C LEU A 15 20.91 -8.70 -16.64
N ASP A 16 21.54 -8.76 -17.80
CA ASP A 16 22.40 -7.68 -18.31
C ASP A 16 21.59 -6.39 -18.54
N GLU A 17 20.37 -6.51 -19.09
CA GLU A 17 19.43 -5.39 -19.24
C GLU A 17 19.12 -4.68 -17.91
N LEU A 18 19.13 -5.39 -16.76
CA LEU A 18 18.92 -4.77 -15.45
C LEU A 18 20.11 -3.89 -15.03
N PHE A 19 21.34 -4.25 -15.40
CA PHE A 19 22.52 -3.41 -15.18
C PHE A 19 22.50 -2.18 -16.07
N ASP A 20 22.09 -2.32 -17.33
CA ASP A 20 21.92 -1.20 -18.25
C ASP A 20 20.85 -0.22 -17.75
N ASN A 21 19.71 -0.75 -17.28
CA ASN A 21 18.65 0.05 -16.65
C ASN A 21 19.14 0.76 -15.39
N ASN A 22 19.93 0.10 -14.54
CA ASN A 22 20.52 0.72 -13.36
C ASN A 22 21.46 1.87 -13.73
N LEU A 23 22.32 1.67 -14.73
CA LEU A 23 23.25 2.70 -15.19
C LEU A 23 22.49 3.91 -15.75
N ALA A 24 21.47 3.69 -16.56
CA ALA A 24 20.62 4.75 -17.09
C ALA A 24 19.92 5.53 -15.96
N TRP A 25 19.36 4.82 -14.97
CA TRP A 25 18.75 5.42 -13.79
C TRP A 25 19.75 6.27 -12.98
N ALA A 26 20.94 5.73 -12.72
CA ALA A 26 21.96 6.43 -11.93
C ALA A 26 22.45 7.70 -12.63
N ASN A 27 22.66 7.63 -13.94
CA ASN A 27 23.03 8.79 -14.76
C ASN A 27 21.92 9.85 -14.76
N ALA A 28 20.65 9.46 -14.89
CA ALA A 28 19.53 10.38 -14.84
C ALA A 28 19.41 11.08 -13.47
N LYS A 29 19.58 10.34 -12.37
CA LYS A 29 19.59 10.91 -11.00
C LYS A 29 20.75 11.87 -10.79
N HIS A 30 21.96 11.49 -11.21
CA HIS A 30 23.15 12.36 -11.09
C HIS A 30 23.05 13.62 -11.96
N ALA A 31 22.47 13.51 -13.16
CA ALA A 31 22.25 14.67 -14.03
C ALA A 31 21.23 15.66 -13.43
N ALA A 32 20.18 15.15 -12.76
CA ALA A 32 19.18 15.98 -12.10
C ALA A 32 19.70 16.59 -10.78
N ASP A 33 20.48 15.83 -10.00
CA ASP A 33 21.15 16.29 -8.78
C ASP A 33 22.53 15.63 -8.65
N PRO A 34 23.63 16.36 -8.95
CA PRO A 34 24.99 15.83 -8.85
C PRO A 34 25.38 15.37 -7.44
N THR A 35 24.67 15.85 -6.41
CA THR A 35 24.93 15.51 -5.00
C THR A 35 24.09 14.35 -4.49
N PHE A 36 23.16 13.83 -5.29
CA PHE A 36 22.16 12.82 -4.90
C PHE A 36 22.77 11.63 -4.16
N PHE A 37 23.74 10.94 -4.77
CA PHE A 37 24.34 9.73 -4.18
C PHE A 37 25.21 10.01 -2.95
N ARG A 38 25.82 11.20 -2.86
CA ARG A 38 26.57 11.60 -1.67
C ARG A 38 25.61 11.82 -0.49
N ARG A 39 24.51 12.56 -0.71
CA ARG A 39 23.47 12.73 0.30
C ARG A 39 22.89 11.38 0.72
N LEU A 40 22.57 10.53 -0.24
CA LEU A 40 22.05 9.17 0.02
C LEU A 40 23.00 8.31 0.86
N ALA A 41 24.32 8.37 0.59
CA ALA A 41 25.31 7.61 1.33
C ALA A 41 25.50 8.11 2.78
N GLU A 42 25.28 9.41 3.02
CA GLU A 42 25.44 10.05 4.33
C GLU A 42 24.15 9.99 5.19
N GLN A 43 23.00 9.72 4.59
CA GLN A 43 21.68 9.82 5.23
C GLN A 43 21.19 8.44 5.71
N GLN A 44 21.14 8.26 7.04
CA GLN A 44 20.70 7.01 7.70
C GLN A 44 19.65 7.25 8.80
N ALA A 45 18.93 8.38 8.75
CA ALA A 45 17.95 8.76 9.77
C ALA A 45 16.52 8.86 9.18
N PRO A 46 15.92 7.73 8.76
CA PRO A 46 14.55 7.74 8.25
C PRO A 46 13.60 8.20 9.35
N ARG A 47 12.57 8.95 8.97
CA ARG A 47 11.55 9.42 9.91
C ARG A 47 10.36 8.47 10.03
N PHE A 48 10.25 7.56 9.06
CA PHE A 48 9.11 6.68 8.85
C PHE A 48 9.57 5.22 8.79
N LEU A 49 8.83 4.33 9.45
CA LEU A 49 8.80 2.91 9.14
C LEU A 49 7.52 2.61 8.34
N TRP A 50 7.66 2.00 7.17
CA TRP A 50 6.56 1.56 6.33
C TRP A 50 6.43 0.04 6.37
N VAL A 51 5.31 -0.46 6.89
CA VAL A 51 4.95 -1.89 6.88
C VAL A 51 3.90 -2.09 5.79
N GLY A 52 4.34 -2.62 4.64
CA GLY A 52 3.51 -2.75 3.45
C GLY A 52 3.39 -4.18 2.92
N CYS A 53 2.56 -4.34 1.89
CA CYS A 53 2.44 -5.62 1.19
C CYS A 53 3.63 -5.86 0.26
N SER A 54 4.04 -7.13 0.07
CA SER A 54 5.03 -7.54 -0.94
C SER A 54 4.54 -7.41 -2.40
N ASP A 55 3.29 -6.98 -2.63
CA ASP A 55 2.74 -6.73 -3.97
C ASP A 55 3.60 -5.74 -4.76
N SER A 56 4.16 -6.16 -5.90
CA SER A 56 5.18 -5.41 -6.63
C SER A 56 4.75 -4.02 -7.13
N ARG A 57 3.45 -3.71 -7.12
CA ARG A 57 2.90 -2.47 -7.71
C ARG A 57 2.96 -1.25 -6.78
N VAL A 58 3.36 -1.42 -5.51
CA VAL A 58 3.29 -0.35 -4.49
C VAL A 58 4.65 -0.12 -3.82
N PRO A 59 5.60 0.58 -4.49
CA PRO A 59 6.83 1.05 -3.87
C PRO A 59 6.58 2.28 -2.99
N ALA A 60 6.88 2.18 -1.69
CA ALA A 60 6.54 3.22 -0.70
C ALA A 60 7.12 4.60 -1.05
N ASN A 61 8.41 4.66 -1.42
CA ASN A 61 9.10 5.91 -1.73
C ASN A 61 8.44 6.67 -2.90
N ASP A 62 8.06 5.96 -3.96
CA ASP A 62 7.43 6.59 -5.13
C ASP A 62 6.01 7.08 -4.80
N VAL A 63 5.27 6.32 -3.98
CA VAL A 63 3.90 6.68 -3.58
C VAL A 63 3.85 7.98 -2.78
N VAL A 64 4.86 8.27 -1.96
CA VAL A 64 4.90 9.50 -1.14
C VAL A 64 5.90 10.54 -1.61
N GLY A 65 6.58 10.31 -2.74
CA GLY A 65 7.55 11.23 -3.33
C GLY A 65 8.76 11.51 -2.44
N LEU A 66 9.23 10.51 -1.69
CA LEU A 66 10.41 10.62 -0.84
C LEU A 66 11.64 9.97 -1.50
N ASP A 67 12.81 10.52 -1.21
CA ASP A 67 14.08 9.97 -1.67
C ASP A 67 14.38 8.63 -0.96
N PRO A 68 15.16 7.73 -1.59
CA PRO A 68 15.66 6.54 -0.92
C PRO A 68 16.37 6.90 0.41
N GLY A 69 16.19 6.09 1.45
CA GLY A 69 16.76 6.34 2.78
C GLY A 69 15.89 7.21 3.71
N GLU A 70 14.84 7.86 3.20
CA GLU A 70 13.91 8.65 4.04
C GLU A 70 12.83 7.79 4.72
N ILE A 71 12.56 6.60 4.17
CA ILE A 71 11.61 5.60 4.69
C ILE A 71 12.36 4.29 4.93
N PHE A 72 12.22 3.74 6.13
CA PHE A 72 12.63 2.37 6.44
C PHE A 72 11.47 1.42 6.10
N VAL A 73 11.71 0.40 5.30
CA VAL A 73 10.62 -0.36 4.66
C VAL A 73 10.67 -1.83 5.06
N HIS A 74 9.54 -2.35 5.54
CA HIS A 74 9.26 -3.78 5.68
C HIS A 74 8.13 -4.21 4.76
N ARG A 75 8.27 -5.37 4.12
CA ARG A 75 7.24 -5.90 3.22
C ARG A 75 7.06 -7.39 3.42
N ASN A 76 5.80 -7.80 3.57
CA ASN A 76 5.40 -9.20 3.56
C ASN A 76 4.03 -9.36 2.87
N ILE A 77 3.59 -10.60 2.61
CA ILE A 77 2.31 -10.84 1.95
C ILE A 77 1.17 -10.31 2.83
N ALA A 78 0.36 -9.41 2.28
CA ALA A 78 -0.78 -8.78 2.94
C ALA A 78 -0.45 -8.00 4.23
N ASN A 79 0.78 -7.46 4.33
CA ASN A 79 1.22 -6.55 5.41
C ASN A 79 0.91 -7.07 6.82
N VAL A 80 0.98 -8.39 7.01
CA VAL A 80 0.57 -9.10 8.23
C VAL A 80 1.60 -8.91 9.34
N VAL A 81 1.10 -8.75 10.56
CA VAL A 81 1.89 -8.64 11.79
C VAL A 81 1.69 -9.93 12.58
N HIS A 82 2.71 -10.74 12.73
CA HIS A 82 2.67 -11.90 13.63
C HIS A 82 3.41 -11.59 14.94
N SER A 83 2.84 -12.00 16.06
CA SER A 83 3.45 -11.79 17.39
C SER A 83 4.75 -12.57 17.58
N SER A 84 5.02 -13.55 16.71
CA SER A 84 6.23 -14.38 16.70
C SER A 84 7.02 -14.27 15.39
N ASP A 85 6.70 -13.32 14.51
CA ASP A 85 7.50 -13.06 13.31
C ASP A 85 8.72 -12.24 13.68
N MET A 86 9.82 -12.93 13.98
CA MET A 86 11.10 -12.31 14.32
C MET A 86 11.64 -11.40 13.22
N ASN A 87 11.24 -11.58 11.95
CA ASN A 87 11.67 -10.70 10.87
C ASN A 87 11.08 -9.30 11.05
N LEU A 88 9.74 -9.19 11.09
CA LEU A 88 9.08 -7.91 11.35
C LEU A 88 9.48 -7.32 12.71
N LEU A 89 9.54 -8.14 13.77
CA LEU A 89 9.84 -7.64 15.12
C LEU A 89 11.25 -7.07 15.23
N ALA A 90 12.25 -7.69 14.60
CA ALA A 90 13.61 -7.14 14.56
C ALA A 90 13.67 -5.82 13.77
N VAL A 91 12.96 -5.73 12.64
CA VAL A 91 12.85 -4.48 11.86
C VAL A 91 12.17 -3.38 12.68
N LEU A 92 11.11 -3.71 13.41
CA LEU A 92 10.38 -2.79 14.27
C LEU A 92 11.25 -2.27 15.41
N GLU A 93 11.94 -3.16 16.12
CA GLU A 93 12.87 -2.80 17.21
C GLU A 93 13.99 -1.90 16.70
N PHE A 94 14.63 -2.27 15.58
CA PHE A 94 15.68 -1.45 14.99
C PHE A 94 15.17 -0.07 14.57
N ALA A 95 13.99 0.02 13.94
CA ALA A 95 13.40 1.29 13.55
C ALA A 95 13.13 2.21 14.75
N VAL A 96 12.59 1.66 15.83
CA VAL A 96 12.15 2.44 16.99
C VAL A 96 13.31 2.76 17.93
N ASP A 97 14.18 1.80 18.23
CA ASP A 97 15.20 1.92 19.27
C ASP A 97 16.55 2.39 18.71
N VAL A 98 16.87 2.07 17.46
CA VAL A 98 18.15 2.46 16.82
C VAL A 98 17.98 3.67 15.90
N LEU A 99 17.02 3.61 14.97
CA LEU A 99 16.79 4.70 14.01
C LEU A 99 15.93 5.84 14.58
N ALA A 100 15.27 5.61 15.73
CA ALA A 100 14.39 6.57 16.39
C ALA A 100 13.33 7.18 15.44
N VAL A 101 12.72 6.33 14.60
CA VAL A 101 11.62 6.77 13.71
C VAL A 101 10.49 7.38 14.54
N ARG A 102 9.80 8.38 13.99
CA ARG A 102 8.69 9.05 14.68
C ARG A 102 7.33 8.54 14.23
N HIS A 103 7.29 7.90 13.07
CA HIS A 103 6.05 7.46 12.45
C HIS A 103 6.18 6.04 11.96
N ILE A 104 5.21 5.20 12.30
CA ILE A 104 5.07 3.86 11.73
C ILE A 104 3.78 3.86 10.92
N ILE A 105 3.83 3.40 9.69
CA ILE A 105 2.68 3.34 8.79
C ILE A 105 2.45 1.87 8.45
N VAL A 106 1.27 1.36 8.79
CA VAL A 106 0.76 0.11 8.22
C VAL A 106 -0.02 0.49 6.98
N CYS A 107 0.51 0.12 5.81
CA CYS A 107 -0.15 0.42 4.55
C CYS A 107 -0.66 -0.87 3.88
N GLY A 108 -1.98 -1.03 3.89
CA GLY A 108 -2.67 -1.98 3.03
C GLY A 108 -2.83 -1.43 1.62
N HIS A 109 -3.37 -2.25 0.72
CA HIS A 109 -3.75 -1.77 -0.60
C HIS A 109 -4.98 -2.50 -1.12
N TYR A 110 -5.81 -1.80 -1.89
CA TYR A 110 -6.96 -2.40 -2.56
C TYR A 110 -6.51 -3.42 -3.61
N GLY A 111 -7.34 -4.43 -3.86
CA GLY A 111 -7.02 -5.52 -4.77
C GLY A 111 -5.88 -6.44 -4.32
N CYS A 112 -5.59 -6.50 -3.01
CA CYS A 112 -4.52 -7.34 -2.45
C CYS A 112 -4.74 -8.83 -2.73
N GLY A 113 -3.78 -9.46 -3.43
CA GLY A 113 -3.86 -10.87 -3.78
C GLY A 113 -3.88 -11.81 -2.56
N GLY A 114 -3.15 -11.48 -1.49
CA GLY A 114 -3.17 -12.26 -0.25
C GLY A 114 -4.52 -12.21 0.46
N VAL A 115 -5.15 -11.03 0.51
CA VAL A 115 -6.50 -10.88 1.10
C VAL A 115 -7.56 -11.55 0.22
N ARG A 116 -7.45 -11.42 -1.11
CA ARG A 116 -8.35 -12.10 -2.05
C ARG A 116 -8.32 -13.61 -1.87
N ARG A 117 -7.13 -14.19 -1.74
CA ARG A 117 -6.93 -15.62 -1.50
C ARG A 117 -7.68 -16.10 -0.24
N VAL A 118 -7.74 -15.29 0.82
CA VAL A 118 -8.50 -15.64 2.04
C VAL A 118 -10.00 -15.76 1.75
N ILE A 119 -10.57 -14.82 1.00
CA ILE A 119 -11.99 -14.84 0.63
C ILE A 119 -12.30 -16.06 -0.24
N GLU A 120 -11.50 -16.28 -1.29
CA GLU A 120 -11.65 -17.40 -2.23
C GLU A 120 -11.58 -18.75 -1.51
N ASN A 121 -10.59 -18.95 -0.65
CA ASN A 121 -10.45 -20.17 0.15
C ASN A 121 -11.67 -20.38 1.08
N GLY A 122 -12.14 -19.32 1.75
CA GLY A 122 -13.33 -19.36 2.60
C GLY A 122 -14.65 -19.60 1.86
N GLN A 123 -14.65 -19.46 0.53
CA GLN A 123 -15.75 -19.79 -0.39
C GLN A 123 -15.59 -21.16 -1.07
N GLY A 124 -14.58 -21.94 -0.69
CA GLY A 124 -14.40 -23.32 -1.17
C GLY A 124 -13.40 -23.50 -2.30
N ALA A 125 -12.60 -22.48 -2.65
CA ALA A 125 -11.55 -22.59 -3.68
C ALA A 125 -10.34 -23.46 -3.26
N GLY A 126 -10.34 -24.01 -2.04
CA GLY A 126 -9.26 -24.84 -1.49
C GLY A 126 -8.41 -24.10 -0.47
N GLY A 127 -7.21 -24.61 -0.21
CA GLY A 127 -6.25 -24.07 0.76
C GLY A 127 -5.28 -25.15 1.26
N GLY A 128 -4.34 -24.76 2.13
CA GLY A 128 -3.42 -25.67 2.81
C GLY A 128 -1.93 -25.47 2.49
N GLY A 129 -1.58 -24.40 1.76
CA GLY A 129 -0.18 -24.02 1.54
C GLY A 129 0.41 -23.21 2.70
N LEU A 130 1.74 -23.05 2.72
CA LEU A 130 2.42 -22.21 3.72
C LEU A 130 1.94 -20.75 3.71
N VAL A 131 1.54 -20.23 2.55
CA VAL A 131 0.94 -18.89 2.44
C VAL A 131 -0.39 -18.81 3.18
N ASP A 132 -1.18 -19.88 3.24
CA ASP A 132 -2.44 -19.88 4.00
C ASP A 132 -2.19 -19.86 5.51
N HIS A 133 -1.14 -20.56 5.98
CA HIS A 133 -0.68 -20.46 7.37
C HIS A 133 -0.20 -19.05 7.71
N TRP A 134 0.54 -18.41 6.79
CA TRP A 134 0.94 -17.01 6.94
C TRP A 134 -0.29 -16.07 7.05
N LEU A 135 -1.32 -16.31 6.26
CA LEU A 135 -2.55 -15.51 6.21
C LEU A 135 -3.55 -15.85 7.34
N ALA A 136 -3.23 -16.76 8.26
CA ALA A 136 -4.13 -17.20 9.32
C ALA A 136 -4.80 -16.04 10.11
N PRO A 137 -4.13 -14.92 10.44
CA PRO A 137 -4.79 -13.80 11.13
C PRO A 137 -5.91 -13.17 10.31
N ILE A 138 -5.74 -13.11 8.98
CA ILE A 138 -6.75 -12.57 8.06
C ILE A 138 -7.87 -13.60 7.83
N VAL A 139 -7.56 -14.90 7.82
CA VAL A 139 -8.57 -15.97 7.78
C VAL A 139 -9.50 -15.89 8.99
N GLU A 140 -8.93 -15.74 10.19
CA GLU A 140 -9.71 -15.59 11.42
C GLU A 140 -10.52 -14.28 11.44
N LEU A 141 -9.95 -13.20 10.89
CA LEU A 141 -10.65 -11.92 10.73
C LEU A 141 -11.86 -12.07 9.79
N TYR A 142 -11.66 -12.71 8.63
CA TYR A 142 -12.71 -12.97 7.66
C TYR A 142 -13.82 -13.84 8.25
N ALA A 143 -13.46 -14.93 8.95
CA ALA A 143 -14.44 -15.81 9.59
C ALA A 143 -15.34 -15.06 10.59
N ARG A 144 -14.76 -14.16 11.41
CA ARG A 144 -15.50 -13.33 12.37
C ARG A 144 -16.41 -12.29 11.71
N HIS A 145 -16.00 -11.74 10.57
CA HIS A 145 -16.73 -10.66 9.89
C HIS A 145 -17.57 -11.16 8.70
N ARG A 146 -17.60 -12.47 8.44
CA ARG A 146 -18.22 -13.06 7.24
C ARG A 146 -19.66 -12.61 7.05
N ALA A 147 -20.48 -12.68 8.10
CA ALA A 147 -21.89 -12.30 8.01
C ALA A 147 -22.07 -10.82 7.60
N ALA A 148 -21.24 -9.92 8.13
CA ALA A 148 -21.26 -8.51 7.77
C ALA A 148 -20.73 -8.26 6.35
N LEU A 149 -19.63 -8.93 5.97
CA LEU A 149 -19.05 -8.83 4.64
C LEU A 149 -19.98 -9.39 3.56
N ASP A 150 -20.70 -10.48 3.83
CA ASP A 150 -21.63 -11.08 2.87
C ASP A 150 -22.87 -10.20 2.59
N THR A 151 -23.12 -9.14 3.38
CA THR A 151 -24.13 -8.12 3.05
C THR A 151 -23.71 -7.22 1.87
N LEU A 152 -22.41 -7.12 1.60
CA LEU A 152 -21.88 -6.39 0.47
C LEU A 152 -21.98 -7.27 -0.78
N ARG A 153 -22.92 -6.93 -1.68
CA ARG A 153 -23.20 -7.72 -2.89
C ARG A 153 -22.03 -7.74 -3.87
N ASP A 154 -21.24 -6.68 -3.91
CA ASP A 154 -20.09 -6.58 -4.80
C ASP A 154 -18.86 -7.30 -4.22
N ALA A 155 -18.22 -8.13 -5.05
CA ALA A 155 -17.02 -8.87 -4.66
C ALA A 155 -15.82 -7.93 -4.45
N SER A 156 -15.70 -6.84 -5.21
CA SER A 156 -14.64 -5.86 -5.00
C SER A 156 -14.84 -5.15 -3.66
N ALA A 157 -16.06 -4.66 -3.38
CA ALA A 157 -16.38 -4.03 -2.11
C ALA A 157 -16.09 -4.94 -0.90
N ARG A 158 -16.36 -6.25 -1.00
CA ARG A 158 -15.99 -7.22 0.05
C ARG A 158 -14.47 -7.33 0.24
N LEU A 159 -13.73 -7.41 -0.86
CA LEU A 159 -12.27 -7.47 -0.83
C LEU A 159 -11.69 -6.19 -0.23
N ASP A 160 -12.16 -5.04 -0.68
CA ASP A 160 -11.69 -3.73 -0.24
C ASP A 160 -11.96 -3.54 1.25
N ARG A 161 -13.16 -3.91 1.71
CA ARG A 161 -13.49 -3.85 3.13
C ARG A 161 -12.62 -4.78 3.97
N LEU A 162 -12.34 -6.00 3.51
CA LEU A 162 -11.45 -6.90 4.24
C LEU A 162 -10.00 -6.37 4.27
N CYS A 163 -9.56 -5.65 3.23
CA CYS A 163 -8.26 -4.98 3.23
C CYS A 163 -8.18 -3.89 4.31
N GLU A 164 -9.24 -3.08 4.46
CA GLU A 164 -9.32 -2.04 5.51
C GLU A 164 -9.35 -2.65 6.92
N LEU A 165 -10.18 -3.67 7.14
CA LEU A 165 -10.23 -4.40 8.40
C LEU A 165 -8.88 -5.05 8.72
N ASN A 166 -8.16 -5.54 7.71
CA ASN A 166 -6.82 -6.08 7.88
C ASN A 166 -5.86 -5.00 8.41
N VAL A 167 -5.84 -3.81 7.82
CA VAL A 167 -5.01 -2.69 8.32
C VAL A 167 -5.34 -2.38 9.77
N ALA A 168 -6.63 -2.26 10.12
CA ALA A 168 -7.05 -2.02 11.50
C ALA A 168 -6.61 -3.14 12.46
N LEU A 169 -6.67 -4.41 12.05
CA LEU A 169 -6.16 -5.54 12.82
C LEU A 169 -4.64 -5.43 13.04
N GLN A 170 -3.89 -5.14 11.98
CA GLN A 170 -2.42 -5.07 12.05
C GLN A 170 -1.94 -3.88 12.89
N MET A 171 -2.66 -2.76 12.84
CA MET A 171 -2.47 -1.61 13.74
C MET A 171 -2.55 -2.02 15.21
N ARG A 172 -3.60 -2.77 15.59
CA ARG A 172 -3.76 -3.28 16.96
C ARG A 172 -2.64 -4.22 17.35
N ARG A 173 -2.24 -5.10 16.44
CA ARG A 173 -1.18 -6.09 16.69
C ARG A 173 0.18 -5.43 16.89
N LEU A 174 0.52 -4.41 16.09
CA LEU A 174 1.73 -3.62 16.30
C LEU A 174 1.69 -2.83 17.60
N ALA A 175 0.59 -2.13 17.89
CA ALA A 175 0.42 -1.38 19.13
C ALA A 175 0.52 -2.26 20.39
N ALA A 176 0.20 -3.54 20.28
CA ALA A 176 0.34 -4.52 21.36
C ALA A 176 1.77 -5.07 21.54
N THR A 177 2.70 -4.78 20.64
CA THR A 177 4.07 -5.29 20.74
C THR A 177 4.81 -4.71 21.95
N PRO A 178 5.73 -5.47 22.55
CA PRO A 178 6.59 -4.95 23.62
C PRO A 178 7.38 -3.72 23.19
N VAL A 179 7.83 -3.66 21.93
CA VAL A 179 8.60 -2.53 21.37
C VAL A 179 7.81 -1.22 21.45
N LEU A 180 6.58 -1.19 20.92
CA LEU A 180 5.75 0.03 20.94
C LEU A 180 5.31 0.40 22.36
N ARG A 181 4.93 -0.59 23.16
CA ARG A 181 4.55 -0.36 24.56
C ARG A 181 5.69 0.23 25.38
N ALA A 182 6.91 -0.28 25.21
CA ALA A 182 8.09 0.25 25.86
C ALA A 182 8.43 1.67 25.37
N ALA A 183 8.27 1.93 24.06
CA ALA A 183 8.47 3.25 23.48
C ALA A 183 7.50 4.29 24.04
N TRP A 184 6.22 3.97 24.15
CA TRP A 184 5.24 4.88 24.76
C TRP A 184 5.42 5.02 26.27
N ALA A 185 5.79 3.95 26.98
CA ALA A 185 6.06 4.02 28.42
C ALA A 185 7.22 4.98 28.77
N ARG A 186 8.21 5.12 27.87
CA ARG A 186 9.29 6.09 27.99
C ARG A 186 9.02 7.45 27.30
N ASN A 187 7.77 7.72 26.92
CA ASN A 187 7.33 8.95 26.26
C ASN A 187 8.04 9.25 24.92
N ALA A 188 8.42 8.21 24.16
CA ALA A 188 8.96 8.42 22.82
C ALA A 188 7.89 9.07 21.92
N PRO A 189 8.26 10.07 21.08
CA PRO A 189 7.33 10.72 20.16
C PRO A 189 7.07 9.84 18.92
N LEU A 190 6.39 8.71 19.16
CA LEU A 190 6.11 7.66 18.18
C LEU A 190 4.61 7.55 17.91
N THR A 191 4.22 7.73 16.64
CA THR A 191 2.83 7.60 16.20
C THR A 191 2.70 6.50 15.15
N LEU A 192 1.70 5.65 15.33
CA LEU A 192 1.32 4.58 14.43
C LEU A 192 0.09 4.98 13.60
N HIS A 193 0.12 4.75 12.29
CA HIS A 193 -0.90 5.17 11.31
C HIS A 193 -1.37 4.00 10.44
N GLY A 194 -2.68 3.88 10.23
CA GLY A 194 -3.29 2.88 9.35
C GLY A 194 -3.76 3.48 8.04
N TRP A 195 -3.07 3.18 6.94
CA TRP A 195 -3.38 3.70 5.61
C TRP A 195 -3.75 2.59 4.62
N ILE A 196 -4.45 2.97 3.55
CA ILE A 196 -4.72 2.09 2.41
C ILE A 196 -4.44 2.79 1.08
N TYR A 197 -3.71 2.10 0.20
CA TYR A 197 -3.36 2.59 -1.12
C TYR A 197 -4.30 2.02 -2.20
N GLY A 198 -4.82 2.90 -3.06
CA GLY A 198 -5.60 2.49 -4.24
C GLY A 198 -4.70 2.34 -5.45
N ILE A 199 -4.56 1.10 -5.95
CA ILE A 199 -3.78 0.85 -7.16
C ILE A 199 -4.45 1.44 -8.41
N GLY A 200 -5.79 1.54 -8.41
CA GLY A 200 -6.55 2.06 -9.55
C GLY A 200 -6.45 3.57 -9.75
N ASP A 201 -6.22 4.33 -8.67
CA ASP A 201 -6.17 5.80 -8.71
C ASP A 201 -4.83 6.38 -8.24
N GLY A 202 -3.95 5.56 -7.65
CA GLY A 202 -2.64 5.96 -7.17
C GLY A 202 -2.66 6.73 -5.84
N LEU A 203 -3.78 6.73 -5.11
CA LEU A 203 -3.95 7.61 -3.95
C LEU A 203 -3.93 6.86 -2.60
N LEU A 204 -3.33 7.51 -1.60
CA LEU A 204 -3.36 7.07 -0.19
C LEU A 204 -4.62 7.57 0.51
N ARG A 205 -5.16 6.73 1.39
CA ARG A 205 -6.31 7.02 2.25
C ARG A 205 -5.94 6.71 3.69
N ASP A 206 -6.23 7.66 4.57
CA ASP A 206 -6.11 7.48 6.00
C ASP A 206 -7.39 6.83 6.52
N LEU A 207 -7.28 5.72 7.25
CA LEU A 207 -8.40 5.00 7.83
C LEU A 207 -8.84 5.59 9.20
N GLY A 208 -8.27 6.73 9.61
CA GLY A 208 -8.61 7.42 10.87
C GLY A 208 -8.14 6.68 12.11
N SER A 209 -7.37 5.61 11.94
CA SER A 209 -6.79 4.81 13.02
C SER A 209 -5.38 5.31 13.30
N THR A 210 -5.25 6.33 14.14
CA THR A 210 -3.97 6.87 14.60
C THR A 210 -3.78 6.55 16.08
N VAL A 211 -2.61 6.03 16.45
CA VAL A 211 -2.26 5.64 17.82
C VAL A 211 -0.93 6.26 18.20
N SER A 212 -0.92 7.17 19.18
CA SER A 212 0.29 7.83 19.68
C SER A 212 0.65 7.44 21.11
N CYS A 213 -0.22 6.72 21.80
CA CYS A 213 0.04 6.20 23.14
C CYS A 213 -0.78 4.94 23.46
N ALA A 214 -0.52 4.36 24.63
CA ALA A 214 -1.26 3.19 25.11
C ALA A 214 -2.76 3.48 25.32
N ALA A 215 -3.13 4.71 25.69
CA ALA A 215 -4.53 5.09 25.85
C ALA A 215 -5.28 5.11 24.51
N ASP A 216 -4.66 5.65 23.45
CA ASP A 216 -5.23 5.62 22.09
C ASP A 216 -5.44 4.18 21.62
N CYS A 217 -4.51 3.28 21.92
CA CYS A 217 -4.64 1.86 21.60
C CYS A 217 -5.86 1.22 22.28
N ALA A 218 -6.13 1.59 23.54
CA ALA A 218 -7.30 1.12 24.28
C ALA A 218 -8.60 1.75 23.76
N ALA A 219 -8.52 2.96 23.20
CA ALA A 219 -9.65 3.69 22.63
C ALA A 219 -10.02 3.28 21.20
N LEU A 220 -9.17 2.48 20.51
CA LEU A 220 -9.49 1.99 19.17
C LEU A 220 -10.84 1.24 19.18
N PRO A 221 -11.75 1.51 18.23
CA PRO A 221 -13.07 0.87 18.16
C PRO A 221 -12.92 -0.61 17.82
N ALA A 222 -13.62 -1.49 18.57
CA ALA A 222 -13.59 -2.94 18.33
C ALA A 222 -13.74 -3.26 16.85
N LEU A 223 -13.03 -4.29 16.36
CA LEU A 223 -13.03 -4.59 14.92
C LEU A 223 -14.46 -4.88 14.42
N GLU A 224 -15.27 -5.50 15.27
CA GLU A 224 -16.67 -5.82 15.04
C GLU A 224 -17.55 -4.56 14.94
N ALA A 225 -17.14 -3.45 15.56
CA ALA A 225 -17.83 -2.17 15.51
C ALA A 225 -17.45 -1.33 14.28
N LEU A 226 -16.44 -1.74 13.51
CA LEU A 226 -16.12 -1.12 12.23
C LEU A 226 -17.19 -1.54 11.22
N ALA A 227 -18.32 -0.82 11.22
CA ALA A 227 -19.49 -1.08 10.38
C ALA A 227 -19.10 -1.34 8.91
N PRO A 228 -19.77 -2.25 8.19
CA PRO A 228 -19.59 -2.40 6.75
C PRO A 228 -20.22 -1.20 6.04
N GLU A 229 -19.60 -0.03 6.16
CA GLU A 229 -19.93 1.10 5.30
C GLU A 229 -19.30 0.81 3.95
N GLY A 230 -20.14 0.57 2.94
CA GLY A 230 -19.69 0.49 1.56
C GLY A 230 -19.33 1.90 1.11
N GLY A 231 -18.07 2.12 0.77
CA GLY A 231 -17.60 3.42 0.33
C GLY A 231 -16.15 3.63 0.68
N GLU A 232 -15.47 4.42 -0.15
CA GLU A 232 -14.08 4.74 0.03
C GLU A 232 -13.87 5.65 1.26
N PRO A 233 -12.88 5.41 2.14
CA PRO A 233 -12.56 6.30 3.26
C PRO A 233 -12.16 7.69 2.75
N LEU A 234 -13.01 8.69 3.00
CA LEU A 234 -12.76 10.09 2.64
C LEU A 234 -12.16 10.84 3.83
N SER A 235 -10.84 10.96 3.88
CA SER A 235 -10.19 11.85 4.86
C SER A 235 -10.49 13.32 4.53
N ALA A 236 -10.42 14.22 5.53
CA ALA A 236 -10.62 15.65 5.32
C ALA A 236 -9.65 16.25 4.28
N ARG A 237 -8.40 15.76 4.23
CA ARG A 237 -7.41 16.14 3.22
C ARG A 237 -7.81 15.64 1.82
N ARG A 238 -8.45 14.49 1.72
CA ARG A 238 -8.96 13.93 0.47
C ARG A 238 -10.20 14.66 -0.01
N LEU A 239 -11.11 15.05 0.87
CA LEU A 239 -12.22 15.95 0.52
C LEU A 239 -11.71 17.27 -0.06
N HIS A 240 -10.64 17.82 0.52
CA HIS A 240 -10.00 19.03 -0.01
C HIS A 240 -9.30 18.77 -1.35
N ALA A 241 -8.59 17.65 -1.53
CA ALA A 241 -7.95 17.30 -2.80
C ALA A 241 -8.98 17.01 -3.91
N ILE A 242 -10.08 16.32 -3.58
CA ILE A 242 -11.21 16.09 -4.47
C ILE A 242 -11.89 17.41 -4.80
N ALA A 243 -12.12 18.29 -3.83
CA ALA A 243 -12.66 19.63 -4.10
C ALA A 243 -11.74 20.42 -5.03
N ALA A 244 -10.42 20.42 -4.79
CA ALA A 244 -9.45 21.09 -5.66
C ALA A 244 -9.37 20.49 -7.07
N PHE A 245 -9.56 19.17 -7.22
CA PHE A 245 -9.62 18.49 -8.53
C PHE A 245 -10.96 18.62 -9.25
N LEU A 246 -12.08 18.69 -8.52
CA LEU A 246 -13.41 18.88 -9.10
C LEU A 246 -13.70 20.36 -9.41
N GLU A 247 -13.07 21.30 -8.70
CA GLU A 247 -13.02 22.71 -9.10
C GLU A 247 -12.21 22.92 -10.39
N LEU A 248 -11.40 21.93 -10.79
CA LEU A 248 -10.62 21.95 -12.02
C LEU A 248 -11.38 21.50 -13.28
N ASP A 249 -12.66 21.06 -13.22
CA ASP A 249 -13.34 20.72 -14.49
C ASP A 249 -14.87 20.94 -14.60
N ALA A 250 -15.21 21.98 -15.36
CA ALA A 250 -16.34 22.07 -16.31
C ALA A 250 -16.21 23.32 -17.21
N GLY A 251 -15.43 24.34 -16.79
CA GLY A 251 -15.24 25.60 -17.53
C GLY A 251 -13.86 25.81 -18.16
N ALA A 252 -12.87 24.96 -17.84
CA ALA A 252 -11.48 25.13 -18.28
C ALA A 252 -11.12 24.34 -19.54
N LEU A 253 -11.89 23.30 -19.88
CA LEU A 253 -11.82 22.61 -21.18
C LEU A 253 -12.76 23.29 -22.18
N ALA A 254 -12.43 24.53 -22.59
CA ALA A 254 -12.99 25.04 -23.82
C ALA A 254 -12.51 24.13 -24.96
N PRO A 255 -13.40 23.60 -25.83
CA PRO A 255 -12.94 22.93 -27.03
C PRO A 255 -12.04 23.90 -27.78
N CYS A 256 -10.86 23.43 -28.14
CA CYS A 256 -9.95 24.19 -28.99
C CYS A 256 -10.76 24.67 -30.20
N GLY A 257 -10.75 25.99 -30.45
CA GLY A 257 -11.60 26.59 -31.48
C GLY A 257 -11.35 25.96 -32.87
N PRO A 258 -12.23 26.21 -33.85
CA PRO A 258 -12.22 25.55 -35.17
C PRO A 258 -10.92 25.72 -35.99
N ALA A 259 -9.93 26.45 -35.49
CA ALA A 259 -8.61 26.64 -36.08
C ALA A 259 -7.51 25.76 -35.43
N CYS A 260 -7.83 24.85 -34.50
CA CYS A 260 -6.83 24.04 -33.83
C CYS A 260 -6.34 22.88 -34.71
N THR A 261 -5.03 22.81 -34.94
CA THR A 261 -4.38 21.82 -35.82
C THR A 261 -3.68 20.69 -35.06
N CYS A 262 -3.85 20.59 -33.72
CA CYS A 262 -3.09 19.65 -32.89
C CYS A 262 -3.62 18.20 -32.89
N GLY A 263 -4.75 17.93 -33.55
CA GLY A 263 -5.25 16.56 -33.77
C GLY A 263 -5.81 15.84 -32.54
N ALA A 264 -5.98 16.51 -31.40
CA ALA A 264 -6.58 15.91 -30.21
C ALA A 264 -8.12 16.03 -30.27
N PHE A 265 -8.80 14.87 -30.31
CA PHE A 265 -10.26 14.67 -30.30
C PHE A 265 -11.03 14.96 -31.60
N SER A 266 -10.90 14.07 -32.59
CA SER A 266 -12.00 13.77 -33.52
C SER A 266 -12.77 12.56 -33.00
N ALA A 267 -13.66 12.77 -32.04
CA ALA A 267 -14.70 11.81 -31.69
C ALA A 267 -16.05 12.48 -31.95
N ALA A 268 -16.58 12.27 -33.15
CA ALA A 268 -17.98 12.55 -33.43
C ALA A 268 -18.83 11.71 -32.46
N LEU A 269 -19.51 12.39 -31.53
CA LEU A 269 -20.56 11.77 -30.72
C LEU A 269 -21.72 11.38 -31.66
N PRO A 270 -22.29 10.17 -31.54
CA PRO A 270 -23.45 9.79 -32.33
C PRO A 270 -24.67 10.61 -31.87
N ASP A 271 -25.31 11.23 -32.85
CA ASP A 271 -26.48 12.09 -32.69
C ASP A 271 -27.65 11.33 -32.04
N ARG A 272 -28.21 11.91 -30.97
CA ARG A 272 -29.47 11.48 -30.35
C ARG A 272 -30.49 12.61 -30.51
N ALA A 273 -31.23 12.55 -31.61
CA ALA A 273 -32.59 13.05 -31.78
C ALA A 273 -33.22 12.17 -32.88
N GLY A 274 -34.32 11.45 -32.71
CA GLY A 274 -35.62 11.94 -32.25
C GLY A 274 -36.54 12.08 -33.46
N ARG A 275 -37.42 11.07 -33.67
CA ARG A 275 -38.74 11.07 -34.35
C ARG A 275 -38.90 11.89 -35.65
N ASP A 276 -39.26 11.21 -36.74
CA ASP A 276 -40.59 11.35 -37.38
C ASP A 276 -40.72 10.43 -38.60
N LEU A 277 -41.94 9.86 -38.74
CA LEU A 277 -42.48 8.89 -39.71
C LEU A 277 -42.14 7.40 -39.49
#